data_AF-A0A6A6F908-F1
#
_entry.id   AF-A0A6A6F908-F1
#
_cell.length_a   1.000
_cell.length_b   1.000
_cell.length_c   1.000
_cell.angle_alpha   90.00
_cell.angle_beta   90.00
_cell.angle_gamma   90.00
#
_symmetry.space_group_name_H-M   'P 1'
#
loop_
_entity.id
_entity.type
_entity.pdbx_description
1 polymer ?
#
loop_
_entity_poly.entity_id
_entity_poly.type
_entity_poly.pdbx_seq_one_letter_code
_entity_poly.pdbx_strand_id
1 'polypeptide(L)'
;MAPPAKRRKLDPLRHQKPVEELTFSIDARQEYLTGFSKRKQARKEQAKEHAIRMAKEEKVKERKELREQRKADLESHVAEVNKVLKQQNALANGHDPDDVSSSDADEFAGFDNEDTAAPAVAEVELPDEAEYVDEDKYTTVTVEPMGETSSEGEDDEQEKEVSKTTASEPEVKKKKRPWDKTGDGAAKKKKQKFRYESKAERSLARSKQKSKNSKAAKERKESSGGSTAKGGRGGRKKK
;
A
#
# COMPACT_ATOMS: atom_id res chain seq x y z
N MET A 1 40.70 10.41 -0.93
CA MET A 1 39.71 11.36 -0.39
C MET A 1 39.12 10.78 0.88
N ALA A 2 39.27 11.44 2.04
CA ALA A 2 38.72 10.93 3.30
C ALA A 2 37.18 11.16 3.37
N PRO A 3 36.39 10.22 3.92
CA PRO A 3 34.94 10.40 4.01
C PRO A 3 34.59 11.54 4.98
N PRO A 4 33.58 12.37 4.68
CA PRO A 4 33.24 13.52 5.49
C PRO A 4 32.82 13.10 6.90
N ALA A 5 33.40 13.76 7.91
CA ALA A 5 33.10 13.50 9.31
C ALA A 5 31.61 13.78 9.58
N LYS A 6 30.91 12.80 10.17
CA LYS A 6 29.51 12.93 10.57
C LYS A 6 29.39 13.97 11.71
N ARG A 7 29.16 15.24 11.34
CA ARG A 7 28.77 16.27 12.30
C ARG A 7 27.38 15.89 12.83
N ARG A 8 27.27 15.70 14.15
CA ARG A 8 25.97 15.54 14.82
C ARG A 8 25.13 16.77 14.44
N LYS A 9 23.91 16.56 13.94
CA LYS A 9 22.97 17.66 13.72
C LYS A 9 22.73 18.32 15.08
N LEU A 10 23.39 19.43 15.33
CA LEU A 10 23.00 20.31 16.42
C LEU A 10 21.61 20.84 16.05
N ASP A 11 20.71 20.81 17.03
CA ASP A 11 19.35 21.30 16.89
C ASP A 11 19.39 22.69 16.25
N PRO A 12 18.70 22.96 15.12
CA PRO A 12 18.77 24.26 14.42
C PRO A 12 18.44 25.45 15.34
N LEU A 13 17.68 25.22 16.42
CA LEU A 13 17.38 26.20 17.47
C LEU A 13 18.63 26.69 18.23
N ARG A 14 19.70 25.90 18.27
CA ARG A 14 20.96 26.24 18.95
C ARG A 14 21.87 27.15 18.13
N HIS A 15 21.59 27.30 16.82
CA HIS A 15 22.31 28.19 15.92
C HIS A 15 21.60 29.53 15.70
N GLN A 16 20.35 29.67 16.14
CA GLN A 16 19.69 30.95 16.19
C GLN A 16 20.14 31.72 17.44
N LYS A 17 20.27 33.04 17.32
CA LYS A 17 20.65 33.92 18.44
C LYS A 17 19.78 33.61 19.67
N PRO A 18 20.34 33.66 20.90
CA PRO A 18 19.54 33.47 22.11
C PRO A 18 18.37 34.44 22.07
N VAL A 19 17.15 33.92 22.20
CA VAL A 19 15.93 34.73 22.17
C VAL A 19 15.97 35.64 23.40
N GLU A 20 16.09 36.94 23.19
CA GLU A 20 16.28 37.94 24.26
C GLU A 20 15.03 38.09 25.13
N GLU A 21 13.83 37.84 24.58
CA GLU A 21 12.55 37.94 25.28
C GLU A 21 11.61 36.79 24.93
N LEU A 22 11.12 36.06 25.94
CA LEU A 22 10.14 34.99 25.79
C LEU A 22 8.74 35.53 26.06
N THR A 23 7.93 35.73 25.02
CA THR A 23 6.52 36.11 25.15
C THR A 23 5.64 34.86 25.25
N PHE A 24 4.89 34.75 26.35
CA PHE A 24 3.95 33.63 26.55
C PHE A 24 2.55 34.04 26.08
N SER A 25 2.26 33.82 24.80
CA SER A 25 0.89 34.01 24.30
C SER A 25 0.01 32.83 24.73
N ILE A 26 -1.17 33.17 25.26
CA ILE A 26 -2.15 32.18 25.72
C ILE A 26 -2.67 31.35 24.54
N ASP A 27 -2.81 31.96 23.37
CA ASP A 27 -3.27 31.29 22.15
C ASP A 27 -2.26 30.24 21.66
N ALA A 28 -0.95 30.57 21.63
CA ALA A 28 0.07 29.58 21.29
C ALA A 28 0.14 28.45 22.32
N ARG A 29 -0.15 28.73 23.59
CA ARG A 29 -0.28 27.69 24.63
C ARG A 29 -1.49 26.79 24.38
N GLN A 30 -2.63 27.35 24.01
CA GLN A 30 -3.83 26.59 23.65
C GLN A 30 -3.59 25.73 22.40
N GLU A 31 -2.94 26.27 21.38
CA GLU A 31 -2.51 25.52 20.19
C GLU A 31 -1.45 24.47 20.49
N TYR A 32 -0.54 24.72 21.42
CA TYR A 32 0.46 23.74 21.83
C TYR A 32 -0.18 22.54 22.55
N LEU A 33 -1.13 22.81 23.46
CA LEU A 33 -1.85 21.79 24.22
C LEU A 33 -2.84 21.00 23.36
N THR A 34 -3.61 21.66 22.50
CA THR A 34 -4.63 21.00 21.63
C THR A 34 -4.05 20.52 20.30
N GLY A 35 -2.93 21.11 19.86
CA GLY A 35 -2.34 20.89 18.55
C GLY A 35 -1.65 19.55 18.37
N PHE A 36 -1.45 18.75 19.43
CA PHE A 36 -0.97 17.38 19.23
C PHE A 36 -1.98 16.54 18.44
N SER A 37 -3.29 16.70 18.72
CA SER A 37 -4.36 16.06 17.95
C SER A 37 -4.36 16.58 16.51
N LYS A 38 -4.29 17.90 16.33
CA LYS A 38 -4.23 18.55 15.01
C LYS A 38 -3.00 18.08 14.20
N ARG A 39 -1.79 18.06 14.77
CA ARG A 39 -0.57 17.55 14.13
C ARG A 39 -0.64 16.06 13.83
N LYS A 40 -1.36 15.28 14.63
CA LYS A 40 -1.56 13.84 14.39
C LYS A 40 -2.55 13.62 13.24
N GLN A 41 -3.61 14.42 13.16
CA GLN A 41 -4.55 14.45 12.03
C GLN A 41 -3.84 14.91 10.76
N ALA A 42 -3.14 16.04 10.79
CA ALA A 42 -2.36 16.56 9.67
C ALA A 42 -1.34 15.54 9.15
N ARG A 43 -0.62 14.83 10.03
CA ARG A 43 0.29 13.75 9.60
C ARG A 43 -0.44 12.58 8.92
N LYS A 44 -1.63 12.22 9.41
CA LYS A 44 -2.45 11.17 8.77
C LYS A 44 -2.97 11.65 7.41
N GLU A 45 -3.40 12.91 7.32
CA GLU A 45 -3.89 13.54 6.09
C GLU A 45 -2.77 13.65 5.06
N GLN A 46 -1.61 14.19 5.42
CA GLN A 46 -0.42 14.23 4.54
C GLN A 46 -0.03 12.84 4.03
N ALA A 47 -0.09 11.81 4.88
CA ALA A 47 0.19 10.44 4.44
C ALA A 47 -0.85 9.92 3.43
N LYS A 48 -2.14 10.26 3.63
CA LYS A 48 -3.22 9.93 2.69
C LYS A 48 -3.07 10.69 1.38
N GLU A 49 -2.82 12.00 1.45
CA GLU A 49 -2.61 12.86 0.28
C GLU A 49 -1.44 12.39 -0.56
N HIS A 50 -0.31 12.05 0.07
CA HIS A 50 0.84 11.49 -0.63
C HIS A 50 0.48 10.17 -1.32
N ALA A 51 -0.24 9.26 -0.65
CA ALA A 51 -0.67 8.01 -1.26
C ALA A 51 -1.61 8.24 -2.45
N ILE A 52 -2.55 9.19 -2.34
CA ILE A 52 -3.45 9.58 -3.43
C ILE A 52 -2.66 10.18 -4.60
N ARG A 53 -1.66 11.02 -4.33
CA ARG A 53 -0.84 11.63 -5.37
C ARG A 53 -0.07 10.57 -6.15
N MET A 54 0.61 9.65 -5.44
CA MET A 54 1.34 8.54 -6.08
C MET A 54 0.40 7.65 -6.90
N ALA A 55 -0.77 7.30 -6.37
CA ALA A 55 -1.74 6.47 -7.10
C ALA A 55 -2.30 7.15 -8.36
N LYS A 56 -2.47 8.49 -8.35
CA LYS A 56 -2.85 9.25 -9.54
C LYS A 56 -1.74 9.26 -10.58
N GLU A 57 -0.50 9.51 -10.14
CA GLU A 57 0.67 9.50 -11.03
C GLU A 57 0.89 8.12 -11.67
N GLU A 58 0.73 7.04 -10.90
CA GLU A 58 0.81 5.65 -11.40
C GLU A 58 -0.28 5.37 -12.45
N LYS A 59 -1.54 5.73 -12.18
CA LYS A 59 -2.63 5.57 -13.17
C LYS A 59 -2.40 6.36 -14.46
N VAL A 60 -1.82 7.55 -14.37
CA VAL A 60 -1.50 8.36 -15.56
C VAL A 60 -0.39 7.70 -16.37
N LYS A 61 0.64 7.16 -15.71
CA LYS A 61 1.73 6.42 -16.37
C LYS A 61 1.20 5.16 -17.04
N GLU A 62 0.41 4.35 -16.35
CA GLU A 62 -0.22 3.14 -16.90
C GLU A 62 -1.06 3.46 -18.15
N ARG A 63 -1.86 4.53 -18.12
CA ARG A 63 -2.63 4.97 -19.29
C ARG A 63 -1.74 5.44 -20.44
N LYS A 64 -0.62 6.09 -20.15
CA LYS A 64 0.34 6.53 -21.16
C LYS A 64 1.01 5.31 -21.81
N GLU A 65 1.45 4.35 -21.01
CA GLU A 65 2.04 3.09 -21.47
C GLU A 65 1.06 2.31 -22.36
N LEU A 66 -0.21 2.19 -21.97
CA LEU A 66 -1.23 1.54 -22.81
C LEU A 66 -1.44 2.27 -24.16
N ARG A 67 -1.39 3.60 -24.17
CA ARG A 67 -1.50 4.37 -25.41
C ARG A 67 -0.27 4.19 -26.29
N GLU A 68 0.91 4.17 -25.70
CA GLU A 68 2.18 3.95 -26.40
C GLU A 68 2.23 2.53 -26.98
N GLN A 69 1.79 1.51 -26.23
CA GLN A 69 1.66 0.12 -26.73
C GLN A 69 0.71 0.05 -27.92
N ARG A 70 -0.51 0.61 -27.79
CA ARG A 70 -1.47 0.64 -28.91
C ARG A 70 -0.92 1.37 -30.13
N LYS A 71 -0.19 2.47 -29.93
CA LYS A 71 0.44 3.21 -31.03
C LYS A 71 1.51 2.36 -31.72
N ALA A 72 2.38 1.70 -30.94
CA ALA A 72 3.41 0.82 -31.49
C ALA A 72 2.81 -0.38 -32.25
N ASP A 73 1.73 -0.98 -31.73
CA ASP A 73 1.02 -2.08 -32.38
C ASP A 73 0.37 -1.63 -33.69
N LEU A 74 -0.18 -0.41 -33.74
CA LEU A 74 -0.71 0.16 -34.97
C LEU A 74 0.40 0.47 -35.98
N GLU A 75 1.52 1.02 -35.55
CA GLU A 75 2.67 1.31 -36.40
C GLU A 75 3.29 0.04 -36.99
N SER A 76 3.45 -1.01 -36.19
CA SER A 76 3.94 -2.30 -36.66
C SER A 76 2.98 -2.92 -37.67
N HIS A 77 1.67 -2.86 -37.39
CA HIS A 77 0.66 -3.39 -38.30
C HIS A 77 0.62 -2.64 -39.63
N VAL A 78 0.69 -1.30 -39.62
CA VAL A 78 0.77 -0.49 -40.84
C VAL A 78 2.05 -0.80 -41.61
N ALA A 79 3.18 -0.95 -40.93
CA ALA A 79 4.44 -1.32 -41.57
C ALA A 79 4.36 -2.71 -42.22
N GLU A 80 3.73 -3.68 -41.57
CA GLU A 80 3.49 -5.03 -42.12
C GLU A 80 2.56 -4.99 -43.34
N VAL A 81 1.45 -4.26 -43.28
CA VAL A 81 0.52 -4.10 -44.41
C VAL A 81 1.22 -3.42 -45.58
N ASN A 82 1.95 -2.34 -45.33
CA ASN A 82 2.72 -1.65 -46.36
C ASN A 82 3.78 -2.57 -46.97
N LYS A 83 4.45 -3.41 -46.17
CA LYS A 83 5.40 -4.40 -46.66
C LYS A 83 4.73 -5.43 -47.57
N VAL A 84 3.58 -5.96 -47.18
CA VAL A 84 2.82 -6.92 -47.99
C VAL A 84 2.34 -6.29 -49.30
N LEU A 85 1.83 -5.05 -49.26
CA LEU A 85 1.42 -4.31 -50.46
C LEU A 85 2.60 -4.03 -51.38
N LYS A 86 3.76 -3.61 -50.84
CA LYS A 86 4.99 -3.43 -51.62
C LYS A 86 5.43 -4.75 -52.28
N GLN A 87 5.39 -5.87 -51.55
CA GLN A 87 5.70 -7.19 -52.10
C GLN A 87 4.72 -7.60 -53.22
N GLN A 88 3.42 -7.38 -53.04
CA GLN A 88 2.41 -7.67 -54.07
C GLN A 88 2.60 -6.80 -55.32
N ASN A 89 2.87 -5.50 -55.15
CA ASN A 89 3.15 -4.58 -56.25
C ASN A 89 4.43 -4.94 -57.00
N ALA A 90 5.49 -5.34 -56.29
CA ALA A 90 6.74 -5.82 -56.90
C ALA A 90 6.50 -7.06 -57.76
N LEU A 91 5.77 -8.06 -57.24
CA LEU A 91 5.39 -9.26 -57.98
C LEU A 91 4.51 -8.95 -59.20
N ALA A 92 3.56 -8.02 -59.08
CA ALA A 92 2.70 -7.61 -60.18
C ALA A 92 3.45 -6.88 -61.31
N ASN A 93 4.47 -6.10 -60.95
CA ASN A 93 5.33 -5.37 -61.89
C ASN A 93 6.54 -6.20 -62.41
N GLY A 94 6.65 -7.48 -62.02
CA GLY A 94 7.73 -8.37 -62.44
C GLY A 94 9.11 -8.05 -61.83
N HIS A 95 9.14 -7.32 -60.71
CA HIS A 95 10.36 -6.97 -59.98
C HIS A 95 10.64 -7.96 -58.84
N ASP A 96 11.91 -8.24 -58.55
CA ASP A 96 12.30 -9.18 -57.48
C ASP A 96 11.91 -8.61 -56.09
N PRO A 97 11.12 -9.33 -55.27
CA PRO A 97 10.66 -8.85 -53.97
C PRO A 97 11.79 -8.55 -52.95
N ASP A 98 13.01 -9.03 -53.17
CA ASP A 98 14.16 -8.75 -52.31
C ASP A 98 14.97 -7.49 -52.71
N ASP A 99 14.78 -6.93 -53.92
CA ASP A 99 15.54 -5.76 -54.41
C ASP A 99 14.84 -4.41 -54.08
N VAL A 100 13.55 -4.44 -53.77
CA VAL A 100 12.72 -3.23 -53.50
C VAL A 100 12.89 -2.65 -52.09
N SER A 101 13.79 -3.20 -51.26
CA SER A 101 13.94 -2.79 -49.86
C SER A 101 14.67 -1.44 -49.66
N SER A 102 15.30 -0.87 -50.70
CA SER A 102 16.28 0.22 -50.50
C SER A 102 16.10 1.49 -51.34
N SER A 103 15.17 1.58 -52.29
CA SER A 103 15.17 2.70 -53.26
C SER A 103 13.87 3.48 -53.41
N ASP A 104 12.82 3.20 -52.63
CA ASP A 104 11.52 3.87 -52.77
C ASP A 104 10.94 4.23 -51.39
N ALA A 105 11.66 5.13 -50.72
CA ALA A 105 11.31 5.75 -49.45
C ALA A 105 11.02 7.26 -49.59
N ASP A 106 10.94 7.76 -50.83
CA ASP A 106 10.50 9.10 -51.16
C ASP A 106 9.07 9.01 -51.73
N GLU A 107 8.20 9.98 -51.39
CA GLU A 107 6.82 10.15 -51.87
C GLU A 107 5.64 9.50 -51.08
N PHE A 108 5.71 9.49 -49.75
CA PHE A 108 4.48 9.85 -49.01
C PHE A 108 4.74 11.15 -48.23
N ALA A 109 4.76 12.25 -48.99
CA ALA A 109 4.63 13.59 -48.41
C ALA A 109 3.23 13.67 -47.82
N GLY A 110 3.13 13.38 -46.51
CA GLY A 110 1.89 13.55 -45.77
C GLY A 110 1.35 14.96 -46.05
N PHE A 111 0.06 15.05 -46.33
CA PHE A 111 -0.62 16.32 -46.63
C PHE A 111 -0.10 17.41 -45.68
N ASP A 112 0.70 18.33 -46.25
CA ASP A 112 1.17 19.49 -45.54
C ASP A 112 -0.06 20.23 -45.03
N ASN A 113 -0.09 20.42 -43.72
CA ASN A 113 -1.21 20.98 -42.97
C ASN A 113 -1.20 22.51 -43.08
N GLU A 114 -0.98 23.03 -44.29
CA GLU A 114 -0.84 24.47 -44.57
C GLU A 114 -2.08 25.08 -45.25
N ASP A 115 -3.11 24.28 -45.56
CA ASP A 115 -4.38 24.73 -46.15
C ASP A 115 -5.62 24.25 -45.36
N THR A 116 -5.64 24.47 -44.04
CA THR A 116 -6.90 24.52 -43.28
C THR A 116 -7.20 25.95 -42.82
N ALA A 117 -7.22 26.87 -43.79
CA ALA A 117 -8.09 28.03 -43.70
C ALA A 117 -9.54 27.51 -43.65
N ALA A 118 -10.12 27.51 -42.44
CA ALA A 118 -11.46 27.03 -42.15
C ALA A 118 -12.51 27.58 -43.14
N PRO A 119 -13.16 26.75 -43.97
CA PRO A 119 -14.50 27.06 -44.39
C PRO A 119 -15.43 26.75 -43.21
N ALA A 120 -16.22 27.74 -42.80
CA ALA A 120 -17.26 27.59 -41.78
C ALA A 120 -18.15 26.38 -42.11
N VAL A 121 -17.93 25.28 -41.40
CA VAL A 121 -18.80 24.10 -41.45
C VAL A 121 -20.06 24.50 -40.70
N ALA A 122 -21.14 24.61 -41.47
CA ALA A 122 -22.48 24.79 -40.95
C ALA A 122 -22.73 23.80 -39.81
N GLU A 123 -23.17 24.35 -38.69
CA GLU A 123 -23.65 23.66 -37.51
C GLU A 123 -24.82 22.75 -37.92
N VAL A 124 -24.51 21.50 -38.23
CA VAL A 124 -25.50 20.44 -38.25
C VAL A 124 -25.68 20.03 -36.80
N GLU A 125 -26.75 20.53 -36.19
CA GLU A 125 -27.28 20.04 -34.91
C GLU A 125 -27.55 18.53 -35.05
N LEU A 126 -26.55 17.72 -34.70
CA LEU A 126 -26.75 16.33 -34.38
C LEU A 126 -27.63 16.30 -33.12
N PRO A 127 -28.76 15.57 -33.14
CA PRO A 127 -29.60 15.47 -31.95
C PRO A 127 -28.76 14.91 -30.81
N ASP A 128 -28.79 15.61 -29.67
CA ASP A 128 -28.07 15.29 -28.45
C ASP A 128 -27.90 13.78 -28.29
N GLU A 129 -26.65 13.33 -28.32
CA GLU A 129 -26.27 11.97 -27.98
C GLU A 129 -26.87 11.67 -26.62
N ALA A 130 -27.99 10.93 -26.61
CA ALA A 130 -28.66 10.51 -25.40
C ALA A 130 -27.62 9.81 -24.54
N GLU A 131 -27.15 10.50 -23.49
CA GLU A 131 -26.22 9.98 -22.52
C GLU A 131 -26.85 8.69 -21.98
N TYR A 132 -26.35 7.56 -22.44
CA TYR A 132 -26.77 6.25 -21.95
C TYR A 132 -26.30 6.18 -20.50
N VAL A 133 -27.20 6.49 -19.59
CA VAL A 133 -27.00 6.30 -18.17
C VAL A 133 -26.97 4.79 -17.96
N ASP A 134 -25.76 4.21 -17.93
CA ASP A 134 -25.59 2.78 -17.65
C ASP A 134 -26.40 2.40 -16.41
N GLU A 135 -27.44 1.60 -16.60
CA GLU A 135 -28.34 1.14 -15.54
C GLU A 135 -27.59 0.34 -14.46
N ASP A 136 -26.41 -0.17 -14.78
CA ASP A 136 -25.49 -0.86 -13.87
C ASP A 136 -24.71 0.09 -12.91
N LYS A 137 -24.71 1.41 -13.15
CA LYS A 137 -24.02 2.38 -12.27
C LYS A 137 -24.84 2.77 -11.04
N TYR A 138 -26.14 2.51 -11.03
CA TYR A 138 -27.01 2.82 -9.90
C TYR A 138 -27.53 1.56 -9.24
N THR A 139 -26.85 1.10 -8.20
CA THR A 139 -27.43 0.14 -7.27
C THR A 139 -28.45 0.86 -6.39
N THR A 140 -29.73 0.50 -6.50
CA THR A 140 -30.78 1.06 -5.65
C THR A 140 -30.63 0.48 -4.24
N VAL A 141 -30.24 1.31 -3.27
CA VAL A 141 -30.18 0.95 -1.85
C VAL A 141 -31.53 1.29 -1.20
N THR A 142 -32.30 0.27 -0.85
CA THR A 142 -33.51 0.41 -0.03
C THR A 142 -33.12 0.55 1.43
N VAL A 143 -33.40 1.70 2.04
CA VAL A 143 -33.19 1.94 3.47
C VAL A 143 -34.46 1.57 4.21
N GLU A 144 -34.46 0.43 4.89
CA GLU A 144 -35.50 0.13 5.88
C GLU A 144 -35.20 0.91 7.18
N PRO A 145 -36.16 1.67 7.73
CA PRO A 145 -35.97 2.34 9.01
C PRO A 145 -35.89 1.28 10.12
N MET A 146 -34.68 1.00 10.60
CA MET A 146 -34.47 0.30 11.86
C MET A 146 -35.05 1.15 12.97
N GLY A 147 -36.11 0.65 13.61
CA GLY A 147 -36.82 1.32 14.68
C GLY A 147 -35.87 1.81 15.77
N GLU A 148 -36.07 3.07 16.16
CA GLU A 148 -35.48 3.68 17.34
C GLU A 148 -35.98 2.93 18.59
N THR A 149 -35.24 1.91 19.01
CA THR A 149 -35.47 1.30 20.32
C THR A 149 -34.16 1.12 21.07
N SER A 150 -34.00 2.04 22.01
CA SER A 150 -33.62 1.75 23.39
C SER A 150 -32.15 1.66 23.75
N SER A 151 -31.79 2.63 24.60
CA SER A 151 -31.04 2.47 25.85
C SER A 151 -29.56 2.78 25.80
N GLU A 152 -29.26 4.00 26.28
CA GLU A 152 -28.43 4.22 27.47
C GLU A 152 -27.68 2.98 28.01
N GLY A 153 -26.38 3.15 28.20
CA GLY A 153 -25.51 2.22 28.90
C GLY A 153 -24.10 2.78 29.02
N GLU A 154 -23.96 3.80 29.88
CA GLU A 154 -22.71 4.11 30.60
C GLU A 154 -22.09 2.80 31.14
N ASP A 155 -20.76 2.67 31.10
CA ASP A 155 -19.95 2.96 32.28
C ASP A 155 -18.45 2.73 32.03
N ASP A 156 -17.70 3.45 32.84
CA ASP A 156 -16.27 3.72 32.90
C ASP A 156 -15.47 2.54 33.52
N GLU A 157 -14.21 2.82 33.90
CA GLU A 157 -13.35 2.06 34.82
C GLU A 157 -12.41 0.98 34.24
N GLN A 158 -11.16 0.84 34.68
CA GLN A 158 -10.19 1.73 35.33
C GLN A 158 -8.86 0.95 35.35
N GLU A 159 -7.80 1.70 35.55
CA GLU A 159 -6.41 1.28 35.68
C GLU A 159 -6.17 0.34 36.88
N LYS A 160 -5.17 -0.54 36.77
CA LYS A 160 -4.52 -1.16 37.94
C LYS A 160 -3.01 -1.03 37.84
N GLU A 161 -2.48 -0.04 38.56
CA GLU A 161 -1.18 -0.12 39.22
C GLU A 161 -1.32 -0.90 40.54
N VAL A 162 -0.39 -1.81 40.83
CA VAL A 162 0.02 -2.11 42.21
C VAL A 162 1.53 -2.40 42.22
N SER A 163 2.21 -1.74 43.14
CA SER A 163 3.66 -1.73 43.38
C SER A 163 4.04 -2.58 44.61
N LYS A 164 5.29 -3.09 44.62
CA LYS A 164 6.25 -3.33 45.75
C LYS A 164 5.78 -4.22 46.94
N THR A 165 6.54 -5.20 47.49
CA THR A 165 7.87 -5.17 48.18
C THR A 165 8.33 -6.62 48.52
N THR A 166 9.58 -7.03 48.20
CA THR A 166 10.78 -7.32 49.04
C THR A 166 10.80 -8.54 50.00
N ALA A 167 11.83 -9.40 49.79
CA ALA A 167 12.60 -10.26 50.74
C ALA A 167 11.83 -11.39 51.49
N SER A 168 12.36 -12.57 51.84
CA SER A 168 13.72 -13.11 52.05
C SER A 168 13.73 -14.66 51.98
N GLU A 169 14.89 -15.26 51.71
CA GLU A 169 15.20 -16.71 51.66
C GLU A 169 15.10 -17.42 53.04
N PRO A 170 14.99 -18.76 53.11
CA PRO A 170 16.22 -19.56 53.27
C PRO A 170 16.29 -20.87 52.46
N GLU A 171 17.53 -21.32 52.33
CA GLU A 171 18.08 -22.39 51.50
C GLU A 171 17.38 -23.76 51.56
N VAL A 172 17.10 -24.33 50.38
CA VAL A 172 16.92 -25.79 50.23
C VAL A 172 17.75 -26.30 49.05
N LYS A 173 18.57 -27.30 49.34
CA LYS A 173 19.57 -27.95 48.48
C LYS A 173 19.00 -28.33 47.11
N LYS A 174 19.61 -27.76 46.06
CA LYS A 174 19.26 -27.94 44.65
C LYS A 174 19.53 -29.37 44.17
N LYS A 175 18.47 -30.13 43.85
CA LYS A 175 18.58 -31.26 42.92
C LYS A 175 18.63 -30.69 41.50
N LYS A 176 19.74 -30.92 40.78
CA LYS A 176 19.93 -30.45 39.40
C LYS A 176 18.86 -31.07 38.49
N ARG A 177 18.22 -30.24 37.67
CA ARG A 177 17.20 -30.68 36.70
C ARG A 177 17.91 -31.33 35.49
N PRO A 178 17.28 -32.28 34.79
CA PRO A 178 17.91 -33.04 33.70
C PRO A 178 18.33 -32.19 32.48
N TRP A 179 17.98 -30.91 32.41
CA TRP A 179 18.42 -29.99 31.36
C TRP A 179 19.81 -29.34 31.63
N ASP A 180 20.36 -29.49 32.84
CA ASP A 180 21.67 -28.91 33.23
C ASP A 180 22.85 -29.84 32.90
N LYS A 181 22.66 -30.85 32.04
CA LYS A 181 23.75 -31.67 31.48
C LYS A 181 24.24 -31.08 30.15
N THR A 182 24.92 -29.95 30.22
CA THR A 182 25.94 -29.61 29.22
C THR A 182 27.28 -29.72 29.92
N GLY A 183 28.02 -30.78 29.58
CA GLY A 183 29.31 -31.10 30.15
C GLY A 183 30.33 -29.98 29.97
N ASP A 184 31.33 -30.03 30.84
CA ASP A 184 32.50 -29.15 30.87
C ASP A 184 33.18 -29.13 29.50
N GLY A 185 32.91 -28.10 28.70
CA GLY A 185 33.47 -27.92 27.35
C GLY A 185 32.53 -27.24 26.34
N ALA A 186 31.21 -27.22 26.57
CA ALA A 186 30.30 -26.55 25.65
C ALA A 186 30.28 -25.03 25.91
N ALA A 187 30.73 -24.25 24.92
CA ALA A 187 30.69 -22.79 24.96
C ALA A 187 29.29 -22.28 25.36
N LYS A 188 29.20 -21.57 26.48
CA LYS A 188 27.95 -21.01 26.99
C LYS A 188 27.30 -20.18 25.89
N LYS A 189 26.10 -20.59 25.44
CA LYS A 189 25.33 -19.83 24.45
C LYS A 189 25.14 -18.41 24.99
N LYS A 190 25.67 -17.42 24.26
CA LYS A 190 25.55 -16.01 24.64
C LYS A 190 24.07 -15.70 24.82
N LYS A 191 23.73 -15.00 25.91
CA LYS A 191 22.37 -14.52 26.15
C LYS A 191 21.92 -13.76 24.91
N GLN A 192 20.80 -14.18 24.31
CA GLN A 192 20.24 -13.46 23.18
C GLN A 192 19.93 -12.04 23.64
N LYS A 193 20.56 -11.06 22.99
CA LYS A 193 20.23 -9.66 23.23
C LYS A 193 18.81 -9.49 22.70
N PHE A 194 17.83 -9.43 23.60
CA PHE A 194 16.48 -9.06 23.21
C PHE A 194 16.58 -7.66 22.58
N ARG A 195 16.36 -7.61 21.28
CA ARG A 195 16.04 -6.36 20.61
C ARG A 195 14.58 -6.45 20.25
N TYR A 196 13.85 -5.36 20.45
CA TYR A 196 12.50 -5.28 19.92
C TYR A 196 12.61 -5.40 18.41
N GLU A 197 12.02 -6.47 17.87
CA GLU A 197 11.78 -6.60 16.43
C GLU A 197 11.14 -5.30 15.93
N SER A 198 11.56 -4.84 14.75
CA SER A 198 10.92 -3.71 14.10
C SER A 198 9.42 -4.01 13.87
N LYS A 199 8.57 -2.99 13.72
CA LYS A 199 7.13 -3.20 13.52
C LYS A 199 6.84 -4.10 12.30
N ALA A 200 7.66 -3.99 11.26
CA ALA A 200 7.59 -4.83 10.06
C ALA A 200 7.93 -6.30 10.39
N GLU A 201 9.06 -6.54 11.06
CA GLU A 201 9.48 -7.88 11.50
C GLU A 201 8.43 -8.54 12.40
N ARG A 202 7.87 -7.79 13.36
CA ARG A 202 6.80 -8.27 14.25
C ARG A 202 5.56 -8.68 13.47
N SER A 203 5.21 -7.96 12.40
CA SER A 203 4.06 -8.31 11.55
C SER A 203 4.32 -9.61 10.78
N LEU A 204 5.53 -9.78 10.25
CA LEU A 204 5.94 -10.98 9.53
C LEU A 204 6.01 -12.20 10.46
N ALA A 205 6.54 -12.03 11.67
CA ALA A 205 6.58 -13.06 12.69
C ALA A 205 5.15 -13.48 13.11
N ARG A 206 4.24 -12.52 13.33
CA ARG A 206 2.82 -12.80 13.60
C ARG A 206 2.16 -13.54 12.43
N SER A 207 2.42 -13.14 11.19
CA SER A 207 1.87 -13.80 10.00
C SER A 207 2.37 -15.25 9.90
N LYS A 208 3.67 -15.49 10.10
CA LYS A 208 4.28 -16.83 10.13
C LYS A 208 3.74 -17.69 11.27
N GLN A 209 3.49 -17.12 12.44
CA GLN A 209 2.90 -17.85 13.56
C GLN A 209 1.43 -18.21 13.27
N LYS A 210 0.65 -17.27 12.73
CA LYS A 210 -0.74 -17.53 12.30
C LYS A 210 -0.81 -18.63 11.25
N SER A 211 0.07 -18.62 10.25
CA SER A 211 0.08 -19.66 9.21
C SER A 211 0.48 -21.03 9.77
N LYS A 212 1.48 -21.10 10.67
CA LYS A 212 1.84 -22.34 11.37
C LYS A 212 0.69 -22.88 12.22
N ASN A 213 0.04 -22.03 13.01
CA ASN A 213 -1.10 -22.42 13.84
C ASN A 213 -2.30 -22.86 13.00
N SER A 214 -2.56 -22.18 11.88
CA SER A 214 -3.60 -22.55 10.92
C SER A 214 -3.31 -23.92 10.30
N LYS A 215 -2.08 -24.17 9.85
CA LYS A 215 -1.66 -25.47 9.31
C LYS A 215 -1.81 -26.59 10.35
N ALA A 216 -1.31 -26.37 11.57
CA ALA A 216 -1.45 -27.35 12.66
C ALA A 216 -2.93 -27.58 13.03
N ALA A 217 -3.78 -26.55 12.96
CA ALA A 217 -5.22 -26.71 13.19
C ALA A 217 -5.92 -27.49 12.07
N LYS A 218 -5.52 -27.29 10.80
CA LYS A 218 -6.00 -28.08 9.66
C LYS A 218 -5.58 -29.55 9.78
N GLU A 219 -4.30 -29.80 10.06
CA GLU A 219 -3.77 -31.14 10.27
C GLU A 219 -4.48 -31.86 11.44
N ARG A 220 -4.79 -31.15 12.53
CA ARG A 220 -5.63 -31.69 13.61
C ARG A 220 -7.04 -32.00 13.16
N LYS A 221 -7.67 -31.17 12.33
CA LYS A 221 -9.02 -31.42 11.80
C LYS A 221 -9.05 -32.59 10.80
N GLU A 222 -8.01 -32.72 10.00
CA GLU A 222 -7.83 -33.80 9.03
C GLU A 222 -7.54 -35.13 9.76
N SER A 223 -6.64 -35.12 10.74
CA SER A 223 -6.32 -36.31 11.56
C SER A 223 -7.41 -36.69 12.56
N SER A 224 -8.19 -35.74 13.08
CA SER A 224 -9.36 -36.03 13.94
C SER A 224 -10.63 -36.38 13.15
N GLY A 225 -10.50 -36.64 11.85
CA GLY A 225 -11.57 -37.18 11.02
C GLY A 225 -12.84 -36.33 11.06
N GLY A 226 -12.75 -35.05 10.67
CA GLY A 226 -13.91 -34.27 10.22
C GLY A 226 -15.12 -34.22 11.16
N SER A 227 -14.97 -34.46 12.47
CA SER A 227 -16.07 -34.32 13.41
C SER A 227 -16.33 -32.83 13.64
N THR A 228 -17.29 -32.31 12.89
CA THR A 228 -17.93 -31.02 13.14
C THR A 228 -18.73 -31.14 14.45
N ALA A 229 -18.03 -31.13 15.59
CA ALA A 229 -18.65 -30.95 16.89
C ALA A 229 -19.16 -29.51 16.98
N LYS A 230 -20.40 -29.34 16.54
CA LYS A 230 -21.28 -28.19 16.80
C LYS A 230 -21.13 -27.77 18.28
N GLY A 231 -20.98 -26.47 18.49
CA GLY A 231 -20.49 -25.86 19.73
C GLY A 231 -21.09 -26.38 21.04
N GLY A 232 -20.21 -26.82 21.93
CA GLY A 232 -20.50 -26.91 23.37
C GLY A 232 -20.44 -25.52 24.00
N ARG A 233 -21.56 -24.79 23.98
CA ARG A 233 -21.80 -23.72 24.95
C ARG A 233 -21.81 -24.34 26.34
N GLY A 234 -20.67 -24.34 27.01
CA GLY A 234 -20.54 -24.77 28.41
C GLY A 234 -21.30 -23.81 29.31
N GLY A 235 -22.56 -24.16 29.60
CA GLY A 235 -23.39 -23.50 30.60
C GLY A 235 -22.71 -23.54 31.96
N ARG A 236 -22.21 -22.39 32.39
CA ARG A 236 -21.62 -22.17 33.71
C ARG A 236 -22.75 -22.18 34.73
N LYS A 237 -23.00 -23.33 35.38
CA LYS A 237 -23.91 -23.44 36.52
C LYS A 237 -23.41 -22.50 37.63
N LYS A 238 -24.20 -21.47 37.95
CA LYS A 238 -24.06 -20.71 39.19
C LYS A 238 -24.34 -21.67 40.35
N LYS A 239 -23.47 -21.63 41.36
CA LYS A 239 -23.71 -22.16 42.69
C LYS A 239 -23.51 -20.99 43.66
#